data_AF-A0A935JMQ4-F1
#
_entry.id   AF-A0A935JMQ4-F1
#
_cell.length_a   1.000
_cell.length_b   1.000
_cell.length_c   1.000
_cell.angle_alpha   90.00
_cell.angle_beta   90.00
_cell.angle_gamma   90.00
#
_symmetry.space_group_name_H-M   'P 1'
#
loop_
_entity.id
_entity.type
_entity.pdbx_description
1 polymer ?
#
loop_
_entity_poly.entity_id
_entity_poly.type
_entity_poly.pdbx_seq_one_letter_code
_entity_poly.pdbx_strand_id
1 'polypeptide(L)'
;MEAFDLIKKLVGRDEINHLTKFTGESDLNCSKAMDSSIALILAGISAQANDPNSSMKIWNLIRLFSGTANWKDQTPLLFGGQLPDSLPGSAGSDLLSMLFGGNSSSLKFISQVAGFKSDNAAGKVLSIAAPLVLHVLKEQISHGQMELPGFYAWLETSKEKWESILPAGFSSLVNLTRKSSPVHESKAQVETTSSGSLWWLYLTGVVALIASLFMLLQKCNREELTDKANRAVQVMSAVADSAKLRAELAGKQAQQMLDSAGLRFKESWKSLGNQMNIRLGEFELKLPEKGIEIKLLDWIQSTTTKVDKTTWFNFDRILFQTGSSTLNNVSSEQIGNIASIMKAIPIVEFKIGGYTDNTGDPEENKKLSQARAEAVMNALIEQGIDASRLTAEGYGSEFPVADNKTPEGREQNRRVAIRVTKK
;
A
#
# COMPACT_ATOMS: atom_id res chain seq x y z
N MET A 1 4.99 29.17 -11.66
CA MET A 1 6.27 28.65 -11.14
C MET A 1 6.24 27.15 -11.31
N GLU A 2 7.35 26.54 -11.72
CA GLU A 2 7.41 25.09 -11.95
C GLU A 2 7.35 24.31 -10.63
N ALA A 3 6.78 23.10 -10.67
CA ALA A 3 6.61 22.22 -9.52
C ALA A 3 7.94 21.89 -8.84
N PHE A 4 8.97 21.58 -9.64
CA PHE A 4 10.30 21.26 -9.13
C PHE A 4 10.92 22.43 -8.34
N ASP A 5 10.84 23.65 -8.88
CA ASP A 5 11.42 24.83 -8.22
C ASP A 5 10.69 25.20 -6.92
N LEU A 6 9.38 25.01 -6.87
CA LEU A 6 8.60 25.24 -5.65
C LEU A 6 9.03 24.30 -4.52
N ILE A 7 9.24 23.02 -4.84
CA ILE A 7 9.68 22.03 -3.86
C ILE A 7 11.13 22.33 -3.43
N LYS A 8 12.00 22.66 -4.38
CA LYS A 8 13.40 22.97 -4.10
C LYS A 8 13.57 24.22 -3.22
N LYS A 9 12.69 25.21 -3.33
CA LYS A 9 12.70 26.39 -2.45
C LYS A 9 12.50 26.05 -0.97
N LEU A 10 11.89 24.91 -0.68
CA LEU A 10 11.74 24.43 0.69
C LEU A 10 13.01 23.72 1.19
N VAL A 11 13.81 23.13 0.30
CA VAL A 11 15.06 22.46 0.68
C VAL A 11 16.20 23.49 0.77
N GLY A 12 16.37 24.07 1.95
CA GLY A 12 17.46 24.99 2.28
C GLY A 12 18.70 24.30 2.83
N ARG A 13 19.69 25.11 3.23
CA ARG A 13 20.96 24.63 3.78
C ARG A 13 20.77 23.87 5.10
N ASP A 14 19.84 24.29 5.94
CA ASP A 14 19.60 23.69 7.25
C ASP A 14 18.99 22.28 7.13
N GLU A 15 18.13 22.09 6.14
CA GLU A 15 17.54 20.78 5.82
C GLU A 15 18.57 19.80 5.28
N ILE A 16 19.49 20.28 4.42
CA ILE A 16 20.61 19.46 3.96
C ILE A 16 21.53 19.09 5.14
N ASN A 17 21.83 20.05 6.02
CA ASN A 17 22.62 19.78 7.24
C ASN A 17 21.95 18.78 8.18
N HIS A 18 20.62 18.68 8.15
CA HIS A 18 19.88 17.67 8.90
C HIS A 18 19.89 16.30 8.20
N LEU A 19 19.76 16.25 6.87
CA LEU A 19 19.93 15.02 6.10
C LEU A 19 21.31 14.41 6.31
N THR A 20 22.37 15.22 6.39
CA THR A 20 23.74 14.74 6.53
C THR A 20 23.96 14.08 7.88
N LYS A 21 23.44 14.68 8.96
CA LYS A 21 23.40 14.06 10.29
C LYS A 21 22.57 12.77 10.31
N PHE A 22 21.45 12.74 9.59
CA PHE A 22 20.54 11.59 9.61
C PHE A 22 21.02 10.40 8.76
N THR A 23 21.67 10.69 7.64
CA THR A 23 22.16 9.68 6.69
C THR A 23 23.62 9.27 6.94
N GLY A 24 24.42 10.14 7.55
CA GLY A 24 25.87 9.97 7.70
C GLY A 24 26.65 10.28 6.42
N GLU A 25 26.02 10.94 5.44
CA GLU A 25 26.60 11.25 4.12
C GLU A 25 26.98 12.75 4.01
N SER A 26 27.75 13.12 2.98
CA SER A 26 28.20 14.50 2.76
C SER A 26 27.07 15.43 2.27
N ASP A 27 27.17 16.74 2.56
CA ASP A 27 26.19 17.77 2.14
C ASP A 27 25.92 17.72 0.64
N LEU A 28 26.97 17.53 -0.17
CA LEU A 28 26.87 17.41 -1.62
C LEU A 28 26.07 16.17 -2.04
N ASN A 29 26.32 15.02 -1.40
CA ASN A 29 25.60 13.78 -1.71
C ASN A 29 24.14 13.86 -1.26
N CYS A 30 23.86 14.42 -0.08
CA CYS A 30 22.50 14.63 0.41
C CYS A 30 21.70 15.60 -0.45
N SER A 31 22.33 16.68 -0.92
CA SER A 31 21.70 17.64 -1.85
C SER A 31 21.35 16.97 -3.18
N LYS A 32 22.29 16.21 -3.79
CA LYS A 32 22.03 15.44 -5.01
C LYS A 32 20.95 14.38 -4.81
N ALA A 33 20.96 13.69 -3.67
CA ALA A 33 19.97 12.67 -3.35
C ALA A 33 18.58 13.27 -3.24
N MET A 34 18.44 14.44 -2.61
CA MET A 34 17.17 15.13 -2.46
C MET A 34 16.65 15.60 -3.82
N ASP A 35 17.49 16.26 -4.64
CA ASP A 35 17.14 16.68 -5.99
C ASP A 35 16.68 15.48 -6.86
N SER A 36 17.42 14.38 -6.78
CA SER A 36 17.10 13.14 -7.53
C SER A 36 15.82 12.48 -7.03
N SER A 37 15.56 12.52 -5.72
CA SER A 37 14.35 11.95 -5.13
C SER A 37 13.11 12.76 -5.53
N ILE A 38 13.20 14.09 -5.51
CA ILE A 38 12.13 14.99 -5.96
C ILE A 38 11.85 14.74 -7.45
N ALA A 39 12.89 14.72 -8.28
CA ALA A 39 12.78 14.43 -9.70
C ALA A 39 12.13 13.07 -9.95
N LEU A 40 12.55 12.03 -9.23
CA LEU A 40 12.03 10.67 -9.33
C LEU A 40 10.54 10.59 -8.99
N ILE A 41 10.13 11.17 -7.86
CA ILE A 41 8.74 11.14 -7.41
C ILE A 41 7.84 11.87 -8.39
N LEU A 42 8.20 13.09 -8.75
CA LEU A 42 7.45 13.89 -9.69
C LEU A 42 7.31 13.13 -11.02
N ALA A 43 8.38 12.54 -11.53
CA ALA A 43 8.38 11.86 -12.84
C ALA A 43 7.54 10.58 -12.81
N GLY A 44 7.57 9.87 -11.67
CA GLY A 44 6.64 8.78 -11.40
C GLY A 44 5.18 9.24 -11.46
N ILE A 45 4.85 10.39 -10.85
CA ILE A 45 3.48 10.94 -10.87
C ILE A 45 3.03 11.25 -12.31
N SER A 46 3.83 11.98 -13.08
CA SER A 46 3.47 12.33 -14.48
C SER A 46 3.31 11.09 -15.35
N ALA A 47 4.11 10.05 -15.13
CA ALA A 47 3.99 8.85 -15.93
C ALA A 47 2.62 8.14 -15.83
N GLN A 48 1.90 8.38 -14.73
CA GLN A 48 0.57 7.86 -14.46
C GLN A 48 -0.56 8.74 -15.02
N ALA A 49 -0.24 9.90 -15.62
CA ALA A 49 -1.22 10.84 -16.16
C ALA A 49 -2.18 10.22 -17.19
N ASN A 50 -1.68 9.25 -17.98
CA ASN A 50 -2.42 8.61 -19.06
C ASN A 50 -3.23 7.37 -18.61
N ASP A 51 -3.12 6.93 -17.36
CA ASP A 51 -3.98 5.88 -16.80
C ASP A 51 -5.07 6.53 -15.93
N PRO A 52 -6.36 6.51 -16.34
CA PRO A 52 -7.45 7.12 -15.60
C PRO A 52 -7.56 6.62 -14.15
N ASN A 53 -7.23 5.34 -13.90
CA ASN A 53 -7.35 4.75 -12.56
C ASN A 53 -6.19 5.19 -11.65
N SER A 54 -4.95 5.11 -12.14
CA SER A 54 -3.78 5.49 -11.34
C SER A 54 -3.68 7.00 -11.15
N SER A 55 -4.02 7.79 -12.18
CA SER A 55 -4.05 9.26 -12.07
C SER A 55 -5.05 9.73 -11.01
N MET A 56 -6.26 9.17 -10.97
CA MET A 56 -7.25 9.51 -9.96
C MET A 56 -6.84 9.06 -8.55
N LYS A 57 -6.20 7.90 -8.41
CA LYS A 57 -5.67 7.44 -7.10
C LYS A 57 -4.60 8.40 -6.56
N ILE A 58 -3.64 8.79 -7.40
CA ILE A 58 -2.57 9.72 -7.01
C ILE A 58 -3.15 11.10 -6.70
N TRP A 59 -4.08 11.58 -7.53
CA TRP A 59 -4.81 12.82 -7.29
C TRP A 59 -5.50 12.84 -5.93
N ASN A 60 -6.25 11.77 -5.62
CA ASN A 60 -6.94 11.66 -4.34
C ASN A 60 -5.95 11.58 -3.18
N LEU A 61 -4.84 10.84 -3.33
CA LEU A 61 -3.79 10.78 -2.31
C LEU A 61 -3.21 12.17 -2.02
N ILE A 62 -2.91 12.96 -3.06
CA ILE A 62 -2.37 14.32 -2.89
C ILE A 62 -3.41 15.24 -2.23
N ARG A 63 -4.67 15.21 -2.68
CA ARG A 63 -5.73 16.07 -2.12
C ARG A 63 -6.06 15.75 -0.67
N LEU A 64 -6.09 14.47 -0.33
CA LEU A 64 -6.41 13.97 1.02
C LEU A 64 -5.21 13.99 1.96
N PHE A 65 -4.01 14.29 1.46
CA PHE A 65 -2.80 14.36 2.27
C PHE A 65 -2.97 15.39 3.40
N SER A 66 -3.01 14.96 4.65
CA SER A 66 -3.26 15.85 5.81
C SER A 66 -1.98 16.38 6.47
N GLY A 67 -0.81 16.22 5.84
CA GLY A 67 0.47 16.73 6.34
C GLY A 67 0.39 18.24 6.64
N THR A 68 0.81 18.62 7.85
CA THR A 68 0.49 19.89 8.50
C THR A 68 1.04 21.12 7.76
N ALA A 69 0.35 22.25 7.93
CA ALA A 69 0.54 23.55 7.28
C ALA A 69 1.91 24.26 7.49
N ASN A 70 2.88 23.61 8.14
CA ASN A 70 4.22 24.18 8.32
C ASN A 70 5.26 23.06 8.42
N TRP A 71 5.75 22.58 7.27
CA TRP A 71 6.71 21.47 7.23
C TRP A 71 8.02 21.79 7.99
N LYS A 72 8.35 23.08 8.14
CA LYS A 72 9.50 23.58 8.93
C LYS A 72 9.37 23.28 10.41
N ASP A 73 8.17 23.35 10.98
CA ASP A 73 7.91 23.04 12.39
C ASP A 73 8.04 21.54 12.68
N GLN A 74 8.03 20.71 11.63
CA GLN A 74 8.25 19.27 11.69
C GLN A 74 9.69 18.87 11.36
N THR A 75 10.60 19.81 11.04
CA THR A 75 12.01 19.47 10.81
C THR A 75 12.66 18.77 12.00
N PRO A 76 12.37 19.09 13.29
CA PRO A 76 12.88 18.28 14.39
C PRO A 76 12.23 16.89 14.49
N LEU A 77 11.00 16.72 14.03
CA LEU A 77 10.28 15.43 14.01
C LEU A 77 10.70 14.53 12.84
N LEU A 78 11.09 15.13 11.72
CA LEU A 78 11.58 14.45 10.51
C LEU A 78 13.06 14.10 10.59
N PHE A 79 13.86 14.89 11.31
CA PHE A 79 15.32 14.78 11.35
C PHE A 79 15.92 14.55 12.74
N GLY A 80 15.14 14.70 13.81
CA GLY A 80 15.61 14.63 15.20
C GLY A 80 15.36 13.27 15.86
N GLY A 81 16.09 12.25 15.42
CA GLY A 81 16.53 11.11 16.26
C GLY A 81 15.50 10.14 16.87
N GLN A 82 14.23 10.49 16.97
CA GLN A 82 13.12 9.61 17.33
C GLN A 82 12.01 9.91 16.36
N LEU A 83 11.91 9.05 15.34
CA LEU A 83 10.71 8.97 14.53
C LEU A 83 9.55 8.68 15.50
N PRO A 84 8.49 9.51 15.54
CA PRO A 84 7.21 9.01 16.04
C PRO A 84 6.85 7.77 15.21
N ASP A 85 6.33 6.72 15.84
CA ASP A 85 5.84 5.51 15.16
C ASP A 85 4.76 5.82 14.09
N SER A 86 4.29 7.06 14.06
CA SER A 86 3.53 7.66 12.98
C SER A 86 4.06 9.05 12.64
N LEU A 87 4.98 9.13 11.68
CA LEU A 87 4.92 10.24 10.73
C LEU A 87 3.51 10.29 10.10
N PRO A 88 3.17 11.34 9.32
CA PRO A 88 2.18 11.24 8.24
C PRO A 88 2.61 10.23 7.16
N GLY A 89 3.04 9.03 7.59
CA GLY A 89 4.03 8.17 6.97
C GLY A 89 3.45 7.05 6.12
N SER A 90 2.12 6.91 6.06
CA SER A 90 1.51 6.08 5.03
C SER A 90 1.52 6.82 3.70
N ALA A 91 1.03 8.06 3.59
CA ALA A 91 0.87 8.70 2.28
C ALA A 91 2.16 8.82 1.45
N GLY A 92 3.31 9.10 2.07
CA GLY A 92 4.60 9.11 1.38
C GLY A 92 5.04 7.72 0.93
N SER A 93 4.90 6.69 1.78
CA SER A 93 5.24 5.32 1.44
C SER A 93 4.24 4.67 0.47
N ASP A 94 2.95 4.99 0.62
CA ASP A 94 1.84 4.67 -0.27
C ASP A 94 2.10 5.27 -1.65
N LEU A 95 2.45 6.56 -1.74
CA LEU A 95 2.85 7.19 -2.99
C LEU A 95 4.00 6.43 -3.64
N LEU A 96 5.09 6.18 -2.91
CA LEU A 96 6.25 5.46 -3.46
C LEU A 96 5.88 4.04 -3.92
N SER A 97 5.00 3.36 -3.19
CA SER A 97 4.50 2.04 -3.56
C SER A 97 3.63 2.08 -4.82
N MET A 98 2.78 3.10 -4.97
CA MET A 98 1.95 3.33 -6.16
C MET A 98 2.82 3.68 -7.37
N LEU A 99 3.88 4.47 -7.17
CA LEU A 99 4.75 4.93 -8.24
C LEU A 99 5.74 3.88 -8.71
N PHE A 100 6.21 3.00 -7.82
CA PHE A 100 7.34 2.11 -8.11
C PHE A 100 7.10 0.63 -7.79
N GLY A 101 5.94 0.24 -7.27
CA GLY A 101 5.56 -1.16 -7.02
C GLY A 101 6.46 -1.92 -6.02
N GLY A 102 7.39 -1.23 -5.35
CA GLY A 102 8.40 -1.76 -4.44
C GLY A 102 9.67 -0.91 -4.45
N ASN A 103 10.09 -0.41 -3.28
CA ASN A 103 11.11 0.65 -3.19
C ASN A 103 12.54 0.23 -3.60
N SER A 104 12.84 -1.04 -3.81
CA SER A 104 14.23 -1.50 -4.01
C SER A 104 14.93 -0.88 -5.23
N SER A 105 14.19 -0.63 -6.32
CA SER A 105 14.78 -0.07 -7.55
C SER A 105 14.92 1.45 -7.49
N SER A 106 13.99 2.15 -6.84
CA SER A 106 14.10 3.60 -6.58
C SER A 106 15.20 3.91 -5.57
N LEU A 107 15.42 3.05 -4.57
CA LEU A 107 16.53 3.18 -3.61
C LEU A 107 17.89 3.04 -4.27
N LYS A 108 18.07 2.01 -5.10
CA LYS A 108 19.31 1.80 -5.87
C LYS A 108 19.61 2.94 -6.83
N PHE A 109 18.56 3.51 -7.44
CA PHE A 109 18.68 4.66 -8.30
C PHE A 109 19.20 5.88 -7.52
N ILE A 110 18.55 6.22 -6.40
CA ILE A 110 18.96 7.37 -5.57
C ILE A 110 20.37 7.15 -5.02
N SER A 111 20.71 5.94 -4.56
CA SER A 111 22.05 5.67 -4.05
C SER A 111 23.12 5.83 -5.14
N GLN A 112 22.85 5.37 -6.37
CA GLN A 112 23.77 5.52 -7.50
C GLN A 112 23.94 6.99 -7.94
N VAL A 113 22.87 7.76 -8.02
CA VAL A 113 22.94 9.18 -8.45
C VAL A 113 23.57 10.06 -7.37
N ALA A 114 23.25 9.80 -6.10
CA ALA A 114 23.79 10.53 -4.97
C ALA A 114 25.24 10.13 -4.61
N GLY A 115 25.71 8.98 -5.11
CA GLY A 115 27.00 8.43 -4.72
C GLY A 115 27.02 7.88 -3.29
N PHE A 116 25.87 7.41 -2.78
CA PHE A 116 25.78 6.82 -1.45
C PHE A 116 26.42 5.44 -1.40
N LYS A 117 27.00 5.10 -0.25
CA LYS A 117 27.61 3.78 -0.02
C LYS A 117 26.57 2.70 0.32
N SER A 118 25.35 3.09 0.67
CA SER A 118 24.28 2.19 1.11
C SER A 118 22.90 2.67 0.67
N ASP A 119 22.05 1.72 0.26
CA ASP A 119 20.64 1.95 -0.07
C ASP A 119 19.82 2.43 1.15
N ASN A 120 20.32 2.26 2.38
CA ASN A 120 19.68 2.75 3.59
C ASN A 120 19.68 4.29 3.67
N ALA A 121 20.75 4.94 3.20
CA ALA A 121 20.81 6.41 3.12
C ALA A 121 19.81 6.95 2.09
N ALA A 122 19.67 6.26 0.96
CA ALA A 122 18.66 6.58 -0.05
C ALA A 122 17.23 6.48 0.50
N GLY A 123 16.95 5.45 1.32
CA GLY A 123 15.63 5.27 1.92
C GLY A 123 15.27 6.35 2.93
N LYS A 124 16.24 6.78 3.72
CA LYS A 124 16.10 7.92 4.62
C LYS A 124 15.76 9.20 3.86
N VAL A 125 16.50 9.53 2.80
CA VAL A 125 16.21 10.71 1.97
C VAL A 125 14.81 10.62 1.35
N LEU A 126 14.44 9.46 0.80
CA LEU A 126 13.17 9.26 0.12
C LEU A 126 11.97 9.37 1.08
N SER A 127 12.12 8.90 2.32
CA SER A 127 11.11 9.02 3.38
C SER A 127 10.78 10.46 3.76
N ILE A 128 11.69 11.39 3.44
CA ILE A 128 11.56 12.82 3.70
C ILE A 128 11.11 13.54 2.43
N ALA A 129 11.65 13.16 1.27
CA ALA A 129 11.30 13.73 -0.02
C ALA A 129 9.83 13.48 -0.39
N ALA A 130 9.31 12.26 -0.17
CA ALA A 130 7.94 11.91 -0.53
C ALA A 130 6.86 12.78 0.16
N PRO A 131 6.84 12.91 1.50
CA PRO A 131 5.86 13.79 2.16
C PRO A 131 6.07 15.27 1.82
N LEU A 132 7.31 15.71 1.58
CA LEU A 132 7.60 17.09 1.15
C LEU A 132 6.97 17.39 -0.22
N VAL A 133 7.18 16.49 -1.20
CA VAL A 133 6.57 16.61 -2.53
C VAL A 133 5.04 16.64 -2.40
N LEU A 134 4.44 15.71 -1.64
CA LEU A 134 2.99 15.68 -1.43
C LEU A 134 2.43 16.98 -0.83
N HIS A 135 3.12 17.55 0.16
CA HIS A 135 2.72 18.80 0.79
C HIS A 135 2.62 19.94 -0.23
N VAL A 136 3.67 20.14 -1.03
CA VAL A 136 3.72 21.24 -2.02
C VAL A 136 2.69 21.03 -3.11
N LEU A 137 2.54 19.80 -3.61
CA LEU A 137 1.54 19.49 -4.64
C LEU A 137 0.12 19.76 -4.12
N LYS A 138 -0.18 19.37 -2.88
CA LYS A 138 -1.47 19.68 -2.25
C LYS A 138 -1.70 21.18 -2.13
N GLU A 139 -0.70 21.91 -1.64
CA GLU A 139 -0.79 23.37 -1.47
C GLU A 139 -1.11 24.04 -2.81
N GLN A 140 -0.43 23.64 -3.89
CA GLN A 140 -0.70 24.17 -5.23
C GLN A 140 -2.09 23.82 -5.75
N ILE A 141 -2.56 22.58 -5.55
CA ILE A 141 -3.93 22.18 -5.94
C ILE A 141 -4.97 23.00 -5.17
N SER A 142 -4.72 23.23 -3.87
CA SER A 142 -5.67 23.90 -2.97
C SER A 142 -5.74 25.41 -3.21
N HIS A 143 -4.61 26.07 -3.44
CA HIS A 143 -4.57 27.50 -3.75
C HIS A 143 -5.03 27.83 -5.17
N GLY A 144 -4.79 26.93 -6.13
CA GLY A 144 -5.12 27.17 -7.54
C GLY A 144 -6.53 26.73 -7.97
N GLN A 145 -7.32 26.11 -7.08
CA GLN A 145 -8.55 25.38 -7.45
C GLN A 145 -8.35 24.47 -8.67
N MET A 146 -7.18 23.84 -8.75
CA MET A 146 -6.73 23.15 -9.94
C MET A 146 -7.50 21.84 -10.09
N GLU A 147 -7.96 21.54 -11.31
CA GLU A 147 -8.58 20.27 -11.64
C GLU A 147 -7.55 19.25 -12.17
N LEU A 148 -7.91 17.98 -12.18
CA LEU A 148 -7.02 16.87 -12.55
C LEU A 148 -6.27 17.08 -13.88
N PRO A 149 -6.91 17.53 -14.98
CA PRO A 149 -6.18 17.78 -16.23
C PRO A 149 -5.21 18.95 -16.13
N GLY A 150 -5.60 20.02 -15.42
CA GLY A 150 -4.75 21.19 -15.18
C GLY A 150 -3.53 20.87 -14.32
N PHE A 151 -3.67 19.93 -13.38
CA PHE A 151 -2.58 19.44 -12.56
C PHE A 151 -1.50 18.72 -13.36
N TYR A 152 -1.88 17.78 -14.21
CA TYR A 152 -0.90 17.09 -15.05
C TYR A 152 -0.28 18.03 -16.09
N ALA A 153 -1.05 18.95 -16.66
CA ALA A 153 -0.51 19.99 -17.54
C ALA A 153 0.52 20.87 -16.81
N TRP A 154 0.26 21.20 -15.55
CA TRP A 154 1.22 21.95 -14.73
C TRP A 154 2.46 21.13 -14.38
N LEU A 155 2.34 19.84 -14.06
CA LEU A 155 3.49 18.97 -13.83
C LEU A 155 4.39 18.85 -15.07
N GLU A 156 3.80 18.77 -16.26
CA GLU A 156 4.56 18.73 -17.52
C GLU A 156 5.39 20.00 -17.74
N THR A 157 5.07 21.14 -17.12
CA THR A 157 5.91 22.34 -17.19
C THR A 157 7.28 22.15 -16.53
N SER A 158 7.40 21.20 -15.59
CA SER A 158 8.66 20.87 -14.91
C SER A 158 9.43 19.75 -15.60
N LYS A 159 8.96 19.31 -16.78
CA LYS A 159 9.43 18.08 -17.41
C LYS A 159 10.85 18.15 -17.95
N GLU A 160 11.32 19.31 -18.34
CA GLU A 160 12.69 19.45 -18.83
C GLU A 160 13.69 19.34 -17.66
N LYS A 161 13.33 19.88 -16.49
CA LYS A 161 14.22 19.94 -15.32
C LYS A 161 14.47 18.59 -14.69
N TRP A 162 13.42 17.83 -14.37
CA TRP A 162 13.62 16.50 -13.79
C TRP A 162 14.28 15.50 -14.78
N GLU A 163 14.10 15.62 -16.11
CA GLU A 163 14.68 14.74 -17.12
C GLU A 163 16.18 15.01 -17.24
N SER A 164 16.61 16.26 -17.05
CA SER A 164 18.03 16.61 -16.96
C SER A 164 18.73 16.02 -15.73
N ILE A 165 17.99 15.68 -14.67
CA ILE A 165 18.52 15.13 -13.41
C ILE A 165 18.50 13.60 -13.42
N LEU A 166 17.54 12.99 -14.11
CA LEU A 166 17.35 11.54 -14.13
C LEU A 166 18.24 10.86 -15.20
N PRO A 167 19.17 9.96 -14.84
CA PRO A 167 19.99 9.25 -15.82
C PRO A 167 19.20 8.28 -16.72
N ALA A 168 19.87 7.85 -17.79
CA ALA A 168 19.38 6.83 -18.71
C ALA A 168 18.98 5.55 -17.96
N GLY A 169 17.78 5.04 -18.25
CA GLY A 169 17.20 3.84 -17.61
C GLY A 169 16.06 4.12 -16.65
N PHE A 170 15.82 5.37 -16.23
CA PHE A 170 14.65 5.73 -15.42
C PHE A 170 13.31 5.41 -16.10
N SER A 171 13.23 5.56 -17.43
CA SER A 171 12.03 5.19 -18.19
C SER A 171 11.62 3.73 -17.97
N SER A 172 12.57 2.83 -17.69
CA SER A 172 12.26 1.44 -17.34
C SER A 172 11.62 1.30 -15.96
N LEU A 173 12.07 2.07 -14.96
CA LEU A 173 11.47 2.12 -13.61
C LEU A 173 10.02 2.58 -13.68
N VAL A 174 9.76 3.57 -14.54
CA VAL A 174 8.43 4.08 -14.83
C VAL A 174 7.57 3.07 -15.62
N ASN A 175 8.15 2.34 -16.58
CA ASN A 175 7.39 1.38 -17.37
C ASN A 175 7.07 0.09 -16.59
N LEU A 176 7.85 -0.24 -15.55
CA LEU A 176 7.57 -1.37 -14.66
C LEU A 176 6.22 -1.24 -13.94
N THR A 177 5.66 -0.04 -13.84
CA THR A 177 4.34 0.20 -13.24
C THR A 177 3.20 0.28 -14.25
N ARG A 178 3.46 0.29 -15.56
CA ARG A 178 2.43 0.27 -16.63
C ARG A 178 1.95 -1.13 -17.00
N LYS A 179 2.47 -2.20 -16.41
CA LYS A 179 2.16 -3.57 -16.83
C LYS A 179 0.79 -4.03 -16.28
N SER A 180 -0.29 -3.41 -16.77
CA SER A 180 -1.61 -4.03 -16.87
C SER A 180 -1.71 -4.74 -18.24
N SER A 181 -2.32 -5.92 -18.25
CA SER A 181 -2.40 -6.84 -19.39
C SER A 181 -2.91 -6.19 -20.68
N PRO A 182 -2.43 -6.62 -21.87
CA PRO A 182 -3.10 -6.26 -23.12
C PRO A 182 -4.47 -6.94 -23.18
N VAL A 183 -5.52 -6.15 -23.31
CA VAL A 183 -6.84 -6.61 -23.76
C VAL A 183 -6.69 -7.03 -25.22
N HIS A 184 -6.84 -8.33 -25.49
CA HIS A 184 -7.01 -8.81 -26.86
C HIS A 184 -8.36 -8.31 -27.39
N GLU A 185 -8.32 -7.33 -28.27
CA GLU A 185 -9.45 -7.01 -29.14
C GLU A 185 -9.14 -7.60 -30.53
N SER A 186 -9.51 -8.87 -30.73
CA SER A 186 -9.41 -9.54 -32.02
C SER A 186 -10.65 -9.22 -32.86
N LYS A 187 -10.53 -8.27 -33.79
CA LYS A 187 -11.42 -8.22 -34.96
C LYS A 187 -10.90 -9.22 -35.99
N ALA A 188 -11.57 -10.37 -36.10
CA ALA A 188 -11.41 -11.27 -37.23
C ALA A 188 -12.27 -10.75 -38.40
N GLN A 189 -11.61 -10.45 -39.52
CA GLN A 189 -12.25 -10.37 -40.85
C GLN A 189 -11.76 -11.59 -41.63
N VAL A 190 -12.72 -12.41 -42.06
CA VAL A 190 -12.51 -13.55 -42.95
C VAL A 190 -12.85 -13.08 -44.35
N GLU A 191 -11.88 -13.09 -45.26
CA GLU A 191 -12.17 -13.16 -46.69
C GLU A 191 -11.38 -14.31 -47.32
N THR A 192 -12.16 -15.20 -47.93
CA THR A 192 -11.72 -16.32 -48.76
C THR A 192 -11.26 -15.82 -50.13
N THR A 193 -10.26 -16.43 -50.74
CA THR A 193 -10.33 -16.84 -52.16
C THR A 193 -9.24 -17.85 -52.52
N SER A 194 -9.70 -18.88 -53.20
CA SER A 194 -8.96 -19.96 -53.86
C SER A 194 -8.45 -19.50 -55.23
N SER A 195 -7.27 -19.96 -55.66
CA SER A 195 -7.06 -20.67 -56.95
C SER A 195 -5.58 -20.78 -57.29
N GLY A 196 -5.15 -21.96 -57.75
CA GLY A 196 -3.75 -22.35 -57.91
C GLY A 196 -3.07 -21.90 -59.21
N SER A 197 -1.75 -21.78 -59.15
CA SER A 197 -0.85 -21.75 -60.31
C SER A 197 0.53 -22.29 -59.92
N LEU A 198 1.16 -23.03 -60.85
CA LEU A 198 2.37 -23.85 -60.70
C LEU A 198 3.67 -23.04 -60.47
N TRP A 199 3.74 -22.24 -59.40
CA TRP A 199 4.93 -21.45 -59.02
C TRP A 199 6.03 -22.26 -58.32
N TRP A 200 5.74 -23.48 -57.90
CA TRP A 200 6.58 -24.29 -57.01
C TRP A 200 7.85 -24.85 -57.67
N LEU A 201 7.92 -24.89 -59.00
CA LEU A 201 9.10 -25.38 -59.73
C LEU A 201 10.25 -24.35 -59.80
N TYR A 202 9.96 -23.05 -59.75
CA TYR A 202 11.00 -22.02 -59.63
C TYR A 202 11.53 -21.92 -58.18
N LEU A 203 10.72 -22.29 -57.21
CA LEU A 203 11.08 -22.27 -55.79
C LEU A 203 12.15 -23.32 -55.44
N THR A 204 12.11 -24.51 -56.07
CA THR A 204 13.07 -25.58 -55.77
C THR A 204 14.48 -25.28 -56.29
N GLY A 205 14.61 -24.65 -57.45
CA GLY A 205 15.91 -24.21 -57.98
C GLY A 205 16.56 -23.10 -57.14
N VAL A 206 15.76 -22.15 -56.64
CA VAL A 206 16.24 -21.04 -55.79
C VAL A 206 16.59 -21.54 -54.38
N VAL A 207 15.81 -22.47 -53.82
CA VAL A 207 16.09 -23.08 -52.50
C VAL A 207 17.38 -23.92 -52.53
N ALA A 208 17.68 -24.61 -53.63
CA ALA A 208 18.92 -25.37 -53.77
C ALA A 208 20.18 -24.45 -53.84
N LEU A 209 20.08 -23.31 -54.53
CA LEU A 209 21.14 -22.31 -54.60
C LEU A 209 21.36 -21.61 -53.24
N ILE A 210 20.29 -21.29 -52.52
CA ILE A 210 20.35 -20.69 -51.19
C ILE A 210 20.91 -21.70 -50.17
N ALA A 211 20.56 -22.98 -50.26
CA ALA A 211 21.10 -24.02 -49.39
C ALA A 211 22.60 -24.26 -49.65
N SER A 212 23.04 -24.22 -50.91
CA SER A 212 24.47 -24.33 -51.25
C SER A 212 25.28 -23.11 -50.77
N LEU A 213 24.71 -21.90 -50.85
CA LEU A 213 25.32 -20.67 -50.32
C LEU A 213 25.35 -20.67 -48.79
N PHE A 214 24.30 -21.18 -48.14
CA PHE A 214 24.20 -21.29 -46.68
C PHE A 214 25.17 -22.32 -46.09
N MET A 215 25.39 -23.45 -46.77
CA MET A 215 26.39 -24.44 -46.35
C MET A 215 27.84 -23.94 -46.51
N LEU A 216 28.11 -23.06 -47.48
CA LEU A 216 29.41 -22.39 -47.61
C LEU A 216 29.63 -21.34 -46.51
N LEU A 217 28.58 -20.63 -46.09
CA LEU A 217 28.62 -19.67 -44.97
C LEU A 217 28.73 -20.34 -43.59
N GLN A 218 28.17 -21.54 -43.41
CA GLN A 218 28.27 -22.30 -42.15
C GLN A 218 29.68 -22.83 -41.84
N LYS A 219 30.58 -22.92 -42.83
CA LYS A 219 31.98 -23.30 -42.59
C LYS A 219 32.86 -22.18 -42.02
N CYS A 220 32.39 -20.93 -42.01
CA CYS A 220 33.22 -19.79 -41.62
C CYS A 220 33.03 -19.26 -40.19
N ASN A 221 32.10 -19.75 -39.36
CA ASN A 221 31.88 -19.10 -38.05
C ASN A 221 31.42 -20.03 -36.90
N ARG A 222 32.19 -21.09 -36.63
CA ARG A 222 31.84 -22.09 -35.59
C ARG A 222 32.35 -21.77 -34.17
N GLU A 223 33.21 -20.78 -33.98
CA GLU A 223 33.72 -20.42 -32.64
C GLU A 223 32.85 -19.42 -31.86
N GLU A 224 31.98 -18.64 -32.50
CA GLU A 224 31.28 -17.52 -31.84
C GLU A 224 29.91 -17.88 -31.21
N LEU A 225 29.38 -19.08 -31.49
CA LEU A 225 28.03 -19.50 -31.07
C LEU A 225 28.01 -20.29 -29.75
N THR A 226 29.08 -21.00 -29.42
CA THR A 226 29.21 -21.80 -28.19
C THR A 226 29.39 -20.94 -26.93
N ASP A 227 30.03 -19.78 -27.04
CA ASP A 227 30.22 -18.85 -25.92
C ASP A 227 28.95 -18.09 -25.53
N LYS A 228 28.06 -17.83 -26.50
CA LYS A 228 26.78 -17.16 -26.25
C LYS A 228 25.76 -18.11 -25.60
N ALA A 229 25.79 -19.39 -25.95
CA ALA A 229 24.92 -20.41 -25.35
C ALA A 229 25.28 -20.72 -23.87
N ASN A 230 26.57 -20.82 -23.54
CA ASN A 230 27.02 -21.05 -22.15
C ASN A 230 26.71 -19.86 -21.22
N ARG A 231 26.78 -18.63 -21.74
CA ARG A 231 26.37 -17.43 -20.99
C ARG A 231 24.86 -17.37 -20.76
N ALA A 232 24.04 -17.83 -21.72
CA ALA A 232 22.58 -17.86 -21.56
C ALA A 232 22.13 -18.85 -20.47
N VAL A 233 22.80 -20.01 -20.36
CA VAL A 233 22.51 -21.03 -19.33
C VAL A 233 22.93 -20.57 -17.93
N GLN A 234 24.09 -19.91 -17.78
CA GLN A 234 24.52 -19.33 -16.48
C GLN A 234 23.61 -18.19 -16.01
N VAL A 235 23.07 -17.38 -16.94
CA VAL A 235 22.13 -16.31 -16.60
C VAL A 235 20.77 -16.89 -16.19
N MET A 236 20.29 -17.96 -16.84
CA MET A 236 19.02 -18.61 -16.46
C MET A 236 19.06 -19.27 -15.08
N SER A 237 20.17 -19.92 -14.69
CA SER A 237 20.31 -20.49 -13.35
C SER A 237 20.38 -19.41 -12.27
N ALA A 238 21.10 -18.31 -12.51
CA ALA A 238 21.16 -17.16 -11.60
C ALA A 238 19.80 -16.42 -11.47
N VAL A 239 18.99 -16.39 -12.53
CA VAL A 239 17.63 -15.83 -12.50
C VAL A 239 16.67 -16.73 -11.71
N ALA A 240 16.81 -18.06 -11.82
CA ALA A 240 16.00 -19.00 -11.03
C ALA A 240 16.36 -18.96 -9.54
N ASP A 241 17.64 -18.88 -9.19
CA ASP A 241 18.11 -18.77 -7.80
C ASP A 241 17.70 -17.42 -7.17
N SER A 242 17.73 -16.33 -7.95
CA SER A 242 17.25 -15.03 -7.49
C SER A 242 15.71 -14.93 -7.41
N ALA A 243 14.96 -15.73 -8.18
CA ALA A 243 13.51 -15.84 -8.04
C ALA A 243 13.12 -16.63 -6.77
N LYS A 244 13.86 -17.69 -6.44
CA LYS A 244 13.69 -18.45 -5.20
C LYS A 244 14.01 -17.60 -3.96
N LEU A 245 15.11 -16.83 -4.01
CA LEU A 245 15.49 -15.90 -2.95
C LEU A 245 14.47 -14.78 -2.77
N ARG A 246 13.89 -14.25 -3.86
CA ARG A 246 12.82 -13.22 -3.82
C ARG A 246 11.50 -13.76 -3.28
N ALA A 247 11.13 -15.00 -3.58
CA ALA A 247 9.95 -15.64 -3.00
C ALA A 247 10.13 -15.86 -1.49
N GLU A 248 11.33 -16.24 -1.05
CA GLU A 248 11.67 -16.38 0.37
C GLU A 248 11.75 -15.02 1.09
N LEU A 249 12.25 -13.96 0.43
CA LEU A 249 12.33 -12.60 1.01
C LEU A 249 10.97 -11.90 1.06
N ALA A 250 10.11 -12.09 0.05
CA ALA A 250 8.73 -11.62 0.05
C ALA A 250 7.90 -12.35 1.13
N GLY A 251 8.14 -13.65 1.32
CA GLY A 251 7.64 -14.40 2.46
C GLY A 251 8.12 -13.81 3.79
N LYS A 252 9.40 -13.47 3.92
CA LYS A 252 9.98 -12.86 5.14
C LYS A 252 9.49 -11.43 5.43
N GLN A 253 9.20 -10.61 4.40
CA GLN A 253 8.63 -9.27 4.58
C GLN A 253 7.13 -9.29 4.90
N ALA A 254 6.36 -10.17 4.26
CA ALA A 254 4.98 -10.43 4.67
C ALA A 254 4.92 -10.95 6.11
N GLN A 255 5.87 -11.82 6.49
CA GLN A 255 6.04 -12.29 7.85
C GLN A 255 6.41 -11.15 8.81
N GLN A 256 7.32 -10.22 8.45
CA GLN A 256 7.69 -9.07 9.29
C GLN A 256 6.55 -8.05 9.54
N MET A 257 5.65 -7.85 8.57
CA MET A 257 4.46 -7.01 8.77
C MET A 257 3.39 -7.74 9.59
N LEU A 258 3.25 -9.06 9.41
CA LEU A 258 2.50 -9.92 10.33
C LEU A 258 3.12 -9.93 11.73
N ASP A 259 4.43 -9.81 11.87
CA ASP A 259 5.12 -9.85 13.15
C ASP A 259 5.02 -8.52 13.89
N SER A 260 4.94 -7.36 13.22
CA SER A 260 4.75 -6.05 13.87
C SER A 260 3.29 -5.77 14.26
N ALA A 261 2.32 -6.10 13.40
CA ALA A 261 0.91 -6.18 13.81
C ALA A 261 0.70 -7.29 14.85
N GLY A 262 1.43 -8.40 14.68
CA GLY A 262 1.50 -9.54 15.59
C GLY A 262 2.17 -9.22 16.93
N LEU A 263 3.03 -8.20 17.03
CA LEU A 263 3.65 -7.73 18.28
C LEU A 263 2.66 -6.92 19.10
N ARG A 264 1.96 -5.94 18.51
CA ARG A 264 0.86 -5.23 19.20
C ARG A 264 -0.29 -6.18 19.56
N PHE A 265 -0.57 -7.16 18.70
CA PHE A 265 -1.49 -8.25 18.99
C PHE A 265 -0.96 -9.13 20.13
N LYS A 266 0.29 -9.62 20.11
CA LYS A 266 0.88 -10.43 21.19
C LYS A 266 0.90 -9.70 22.53
N GLU A 267 1.15 -8.39 22.54
CA GLU A 267 1.06 -7.56 23.74
C GLU A 267 -0.39 -7.42 24.22
N SER A 268 -1.34 -7.20 23.30
CA SER A 268 -2.78 -7.20 23.61
C SER A 268 -3.21 -8.55 24.20
N TRP A 269 -2.81 -9.67 23.60
CA TRP A 269 -3.03 -11.02 24.12
C TRP A 269 -2.42 -11.25 25.51
N LYS A 270 -1.18 -10.80 25.72
CA LYS A 270 -0.51 -10.90 27.02
C LYS A 270 -1.22 -10.09 28.10
N SER A 271 -1.83 -8.96 27.73
CA SER A 271 -2.62 -8.12 28.63
C SER A 271 -4.00 -8.71 28.95
N LEU A 272 -4.54 -9.53 28.04
CA LEU A 272 -5.86 -10.17 28.18
C LEU A 272 -5.82 -11.49 28.96
N GLY A 273 -4.66 -11.93 29.44
CA GLY A 273 -4.52 -13.10 30.31
C GLY A 273 -4.30 -14.41 29.55
N ASN A 274 -4.53 -15.53 30.24
CA ASN A 274 -4.28 -16.85 29.66
C ASN A 274 -5.36 -17.24 28.64
N GLN A 275 -4.99 -18.08 27.68
CA GLN A 275 -5.95 -18.72 26.77
C GLN A 275 -6.78 -19.75 27.53
N MET A 276 -8.10 -19.65 27.39
CA MET A 276 -9.06 -20.62 27.89
C MET A 276 -9.77 -21.28 26.72
N ASN A 277 -9.91 -22.60 26.80
CA ASN A 277 -10.76 -23.35 25.88
C ASN A 277 -12.16 -23.42 26.49
N ILE A 278 -13.12 -22.79 25.83
CA ILE A 278 -14.53 -22.85 26.23
C ILE A 278 -15.29 -23.64 25.18
N ARG A 279 -16.09 -24.60 25.64
CA ARG A 279 -16.98 -25.37 24.79
C ARG A 279 -18.38 -24.78 24.87
N LEU A 280 -18.88 -24.31 23.73
CA LEU A 280 -20.21 -23.71 23.60
C LEU A 280 -21.02 -24.54 22.61
N GLY A 281 -21.73 -25.54 23.14
CA GLY A 281 -22.37 -26.57 22.32
C GLY A 281 -21.34 -27.43 21.58
N GLU A 282 -21.39 -27.41 20.25
CA GLU A 282 -20.44 -28.12 19.37
C GLU A 282 -19.18 -27.29 19.04
N PHE A 283 -19.15 -26.01 19.41
CA PHE A 283 -18.03 -25.12 19.10
C PHE A 283 -17.00 -25.11 20.23
N GLU A 284 -15.74 -25.34 19.91
CA GLU A 284 -14.60 -25.10 20.81
C GLU A 284 -13.96 -23.75 20.47
N LEU A 285 -14.04 -22.83 21.44
CA LEU A 285 -13.58 -21.46 21.35
C LEU A 285 -12.29 -21.31 22.14
N LYS A 286 -11.25 -20.73 21.52
CA LYS A 286 -10.03 -20.31 22.21
C LYS A 286 -10.14 -18.83 22.53
N LEU A 287 -10.49 -18.52 23.77
CA LEU A 287 -10.77 -17.15 24.21
C LEU A 287 -9.72 -16.71 25.22
N PRO A 288 -9.24 -15.46 25.16
CA PRO A 288 -8.45 -14.91 26.23
C PRO A 288 -9.34 -14.62 27.46
N GLU A 289 -8.81 -14.87 28.66
CA GLU A 289 -9.53 -14.79 29.93
C GLU A 289 -10.27 -13.45 30.16
N LYS A 290 -9.65 -12.33 29.78
CA LYS A 290 -10.22 -10.98 29.89
C LYS A 290 -10.79 -10.46 28.58
N GLY A 291 -10.88 -11.31 27.57
CA GLY A 291 -11.43 -11.01 26.26
C GLY A 291 -12.88 -10.59 26.32
N ILE A 292 -13.30 -9.86 25.29
CA ILE A 292 -14.68 -9.36 25.20
C ILE A 292 -15.69 -10.49 25.02
N GLU A 293 -15.28 -11.61 24.44
CA GLU A 293 -16.11 -12.79 24.19
C GLU A 293 -16.61 -13.40 25.49
N ILE A 294 -15.77 -13.44 26.53
CA ILE A 294 -16.14 -13.93 27.87
C ILE A 294 -17.18 -13.01 28.48
N LYS A 295 -16.91 -11.70 28.50
CA LYS A 295 -17.83 -10.69 29.05
C LYS A 295 -19.17 -10.69 28.32
N LEU A 296 -19.13 -10.88 27.00
CA LEU A 296 -20.31 -10.98 26.16
C LEU A 296 -21.10 -12.26 26.48
N LEU A 297 -20.44 -13.40 26.60
CA LEU A 297 -21.07 -14.67 26.96
C LEU A 297 -21.73 -14.61 28.34
N ASP A 298 -21.01 -14.11 29.34
CA ASP A 298 -21.53 -13.92 30.70
C ASP A 298 -22.77 -13.01 30.70
N TRP A 299 -22.70 -11.91 29.92
CA TRP A 299 -23.82 -10.99 29.81
C TRP A 299 -25.02 -11.61 29.08
N ILE A 300 -24.79 -12.39 28.02
CA ILE A 300 -25.85 -13.07 27.27
C ILE A 300 -26.52 -14.12 28.16
N GLN A 301 -25.75 -14.94 28.86
CA GLN A 301 -26.27 -16.05 29.67
C GLN A 301 -26.86 -15.59 31.01
N SER A 302 -26.52 -14.38 31.47
CA SER A 302 -27.12 -13.83 32.68
C SER A 302 -28.63 -13.64 32.53
N THR A 303 -29.37 -14.22 33.46
CA THR A 303 -30.84 -14.12 33.55
C THR A 303 -31.30 -12.81 34.21
N THR A 304 -30.38 -12.06 34.82
CA THR A 304 -30.68 -10.81 35.54
C THR A 304 -30.47 -9.58 34.68
N THR A 305 -29.60 -9.64 33.67
CA THR A 305 -29.35 -8.52 32.75
C THR A 305 -30.40 -8.49 31.63
N LYS A 306 -31.03 -7.34 31.41
CA LYS A 306 -31.97 -7.11 30.31
C LYS A 306 -31.28 -6.40 29.16
N VAL A 307 -31.78 -6.61 27.94
CA VAL A 307 -31.34 -5.86 26.76
C VAL A 307 -31.59 -4.37 26.95
N ASP A 308 -30.56 -3.56 26.70
CA ASP A 308 -30.59 -2.10 26.80
C ASP A 308 -29.86 -1.45 25.61
N LYS A 309 -29.88 -0.11 25.52
CA LYS A 309 -29.26 0.68 24.44
C LYS A 309 -27.85 1.18 24.74
N THR A 310 -27.35 0.94 25.96
CA THR A 310 -26.16 1.56 26.54
C THR A 310 -25.01 0.60 26.77
N THR A 311 -25.27 -0.71 26.85
CA THR A 311 -24.26 -1.73 27.10
C THR A 311 -23.59 -2.12 25.79
N TRP A 312 -22.39 -1.60 25.57
CA TRP A 312 -21.57 -1.88 24.39
C TRP A 312 -20.30 -2.64 24.80
N PHE A 313 -19.93 -3.62 23.99
CA PHE A 313 -18.70 -4.40 24.12
C PHE A 313 -17.77 -3.99 22.98
N ASN A 314 -16.71 -3.26 23.29
CA ASN A 314 -15.71 -2.85 22.29
C ASN A 314 -14.90 -4.06 21.86
N PHE A 315 -14.65 -4.23 20.56
CA PHE A 315 -13.68 -5.21 20.09
C PHE A 315 -12.27 -4.81 20.54
N ASP A 316 -11.48 -5.79 20.97
CA ASP A 316 -10.12 -5.61 21.50
C ASP A 316 -9.03 -6.12 20.53
N ARG A 317 -9.42 -6.80 19.44
CA ARG A 317 -8.52 -7.41 18.44
C ARG A 317 -8.96 -7.17 16.99
N ILE A 318 -9.94 -6.29 16.75
CA ILE A 318 -10.29 -5.84 15.41
C ILE A 318 -9.39 -4.66 15.01
N LEU A 319 -8.67 -4.83 13.91
CA LEU A 319 -7.75 -3.84 13.34
C LEU A 319 -8.13 -3.56 11.89
N PHE A 320 -8.10 -2.28 11.52
CA PHE A 320 -8.30 -1.82 10.15
C PHE A 320 -6.98 -1.32 9.56
N GLN A 321 -6.85 -1.43 8.24
CA GLN A 321 -5.81 -0.69 7.53
C GLN A 321 -6.00 0.82 7.74
N THR A 322 -4.90 1.57 7.89
CA THR A 322 -4.93 3.02 8.14
C THR A 322 -5.74 3.73 7.05
N GLY A 323 -6.69 4.58 7.46
CA GLY A 323 -7.57 5.31 6.54
C GLY A 323 -8.58 4.45 5.78
N SER A 324 -8.72 3.17 6.11
CA SER A 324 -9.59 2.21 5.40
C SER A 324 -10.60 1.54 6.33
N SER A 325 -11.59 0.88 5.72
CA SER A 325 -12.51 -0.09 6.34
C SER A 325 -12.11 -1.54 6.09
N THR A 326 -10.97 -1.79 5.44
CA THR A 326 -10.45 -3.14 5.21
C THR A 326 -9.92 -3.76 6.51
N LEU A 327 -10.50 -4.88 6.90
CA LEU A 327 -10.09 -5.66 8.08
C LEU A 327 -8.74 -6.33 7.87
N ASN A 328 -7.91 -6.34 8.90
CA ASN A 328 -6.67 -7.09 8.91
C ASN A 328 -6.94 -8.59 9.17
N ASN A 329 -6.17 -9.50 8.58
CA ASN A 329 -6.26 -10.95 8.80
C ASN A 329 -6.18 -11.34 10.29
N VAL A 330 -5.50 -10.54 11.11
CA VAL A 330 -5.42 -10.73 12.56
C VAL A 330 -6.80 -10.60 13.25
N SER A 331 -7.75 -9.88 12.63
CA SER A 331 -9.11 -9.70 13.14
C SER A 331 -10.00 -10.93 12.93
N SER A 332 -9.61 -11.84 12.02
CA SER A 332 -10.43 -13.00 11.64
C SER A 332 -10.68 -13.95 12.81
N GLU A 333 -9.74 -14.09 13.75
CA GLU A 333 -9.91 -14.95 14.93
C GLU A 333 -11.04 -14.46 15.84
N GLN A 334 -11.02 -13.16 16.19
CA GLN A 334 -12.07 -12.56 17.01
C GLN A 334 -13.44 -12.60 16.31
N ILE A 335 -13.48 -12.33 15.01
CA ILE A 335 -14.71 -12.43 14.22
C ILE A 335 -15.25 -13.87 14.24
N GLY A 336 -14.38 -14.88 14.05
CA GLY A 336 -14.75 -16.29 14.10
C GLY A 336 -15.27 -16.73 15.48
N ASN A 337 -14.68 -16.22 16.56
CA ASN A 337 -15.14 -16.48 17.92
C ASN A 337 -16.55 -15.90 18.17
N ILE A 338 -16.79 -14.64 17.76
CA ILE A 338 -18.11 -14.02 17.87
C ILE A 338 -19.15 -14.74 17.00
N ALA A 339 -18.80 -15.13 15.78
CA ALA A 339 -19.68 -15.92 14.91
C ALA A 339 -20.04 -17.26 15.57
N SER A 340 -19.08 -17.95 16.17
CA SER A 340 -19.33 -19.21 16.89
C SER A 340 -20.27 -19.01 18.09
N ILE A 341 -20.14 -17.90 18.83
CA ILE A 341 -21.08 -17.53 19.90
C ILE A 341 -22.49 -17.33 19.34
N MET A 342 -22.64 -16.61 18.23
CA MET A 342 -23.95 -16.38 17.60
C MET A 342 -24.57 -17.66 17.03
N LYS A 343 -23.75 -18.61 16.55
CA LYS A 343 -24.23 -19.92 16.08
C LYS A 343 -24.70 -20.79 17.23
N ALA A 344 -23.97 -20.80 18.33
CA ALA A 344 -24.34 -21.55 19.53
C ALA A 344 -25.59 -20.99 20.23
N ILE A 345 -25.86 -19.68 20.06
CA ILE A 345 -27.01 -19.00 20.67
C ILE A 345 -27.85 -18.33 19.56
N PRO A 346 -28.70 -19.09 18.84
CA PRO A 346 -29.40 -18.61 17.64
C PRO A 346 -30.38 -17.44 17.87
N ILE A 347 -30.88 -17.27 19.09
CA ILE A 347 -31.83 -16.20 19.45
C ILE A 347 -31.17 -14.82 19.51
N VAL A 348 -29.84 -14.77 19.65
CA VAL A 348 -29.12 -13.53 19.87
C VAL A 348 -29.03 -12.70 18.60
N GLU A 349 -29.29 -11.40 18.71
CA GLU A 349 -29.13 -10.42 17.63
C GLU A 349 -28.17 -9.32 18.08
N PHE A 350 -27.36 -8.80 17.15
CA PHE A 350 -26.35 -7.78 17.44
C PHE A 350 -26.53 -6.51 16.62
N LYS A 351 -26.20 -5.39 17.25
CA LYS A 351 -25.89 -4.13 16.58
C LYS A 351 -24.40 -3.86 16.66
N ILE A 352 -23.80 -3.56 15.53
CA ILE A 352 -22.39 -3.22 15.37
C ILE A 352 -22.29 -1.70 15.22
N GLY A 353 -21.50 -1.07 16.07
CA GLY A 353 -21.26 0.36 16.10
C GLY A 353 -19.84 0.67 15.68
N GLY A 354 -19.67 1.51 14.66
CA GLY A 354 -18.37 2.05 14.27
C GLY A 354 -18.14 3.42 14.88
N TYR A 355 -16.91 3.70 15.32
CA TYR A 355 -16.54 4.97 15.94
C TYR A 355 -15.20 5.47 15.38
N THR A 356 -15.07 6.79 15.30
CA THR A 356 -13.83 7.50 14.97
C THR A 356 -13.40 8.38 16.15
N ASP A 357 -12.20 8.93 16.07
CA ASP A 357 -11.87 10.11 16.89
C ASP A 357 -12.55 11.36 16.30
N ASN A 358 -12.37 12.50 16.96
CA ASN A 358 -12.96 13.78 16.53
C ASN A 358 -12.09 14.57 15.54
N THR A 359 -11.06 13.95 14.94
CA THR A 359 -10.17 14.64 14.01
C THR A 359 -10.70 14.57 12.58
N GLY A 360 -10.54 15.65 11.82
CA GLY A 360 -11.01 15.72 10.43
C GLY A 360 -12.48 16.12 10.30
N ASP A 361 -13.06 15.80 9.14
CA ASP A 361 -14.42 16.19 8.79
C ASP A 361 -15.46 15.24 9.45
N PRO A 362 -16.48 15.78 10.15
CA PRO A 362 -17.49 14.97 10.82
C PRO A 362 -18.31 14.06 9.88
N GLU A 363 -18.63 14.52 8.67
CA GLU A 363 -19.42 13.74 7.70
C GLU A 363 -18.59 12.59 7.13
N GLU A 364 -17.32 12.85 6.81
CA GLU A 364 -16.39 11.79 6.38
C GLU A 364 -16.13 10.78 7.51
N ASN A 365 -16.04 11.22 8.76
CA ASN A 365 -15.95 10.34 9.92
C ASN A 365 -17.21 9.48 10.09
N LYS A 366 -18.40 10.03 9.81
CA LYS A 366 -19.66 9.28 9.82
C LYS A 366 -19.68 8.20 8.74
N LYS A 367 -19.25 8.51 7.53
CA LYS A 367 -19.13 7.53 6.43
C LYS A 367 -18.08 6.46 6.73
N LEU A 368 -16.92 6.83 7.25
CA LEU A 368 -15.84 5.90 7.57
C LEU A 368 -16.25 4.94 8.70
N SER A 369 -16.84 5.47 9.76
CA SER A 369 -17.35 4.63 10.85
C SER A 369 -18.45 3.68 10.38
N GLN A 370 -19.36 4.14 9.51
CA GLN A 370 -20.38 3.28 8.89
C GLN A 370 -19.73 2.15 8.09
N ALA A 371 -18.79 2.47 7.20
CA ALA A 371 -18.08 1.48 6.38
C ALA A 371 -17.31 0.45 7.23
N ARG A 372 -16.76 0.85 8.38
CA ARG A 372 -16.08 -0.07 9.31
C ARG A 372 -17.06 -0.99 10.03
N ALA A 373 -18.21 -0.48 10.45
CA ALA A 373 -19.26 -1.30 11.06
C ALA A 373 -19.80 -2.33 10.06
N GLU A 374 -20.02 -1.90 8.81
CA GLU A 374 -20.44 -2.78 7.70
C GLU A 374 -19.39 -3.83 7.36
N ALA A 375 -18.10 -3.48 7.37
CA ALA A 375 -17.03 -4.45 7.13
C ALA A 375 -17.04 -5.60 8.16
N VAL A 376 -17.26 -5.28 9.44
CA VAL A 376 -17.39 -6.30 10.50
C VAL A 376 -18.67 -7.11 10.34
N MET A 377 -19.79 -6.46 9.99
CA MET A 377 -21.05 -7.15 9.70
C MET A 377 -20.89 -8.15 8.55
N ASN A 378 -20.30 -7.72 7.44
CA ASN A 378 -20.07 -8.56 6.27
C ASN A 378 -19.14 -9.73 6.60
N ALA A 379 -18.08 -9.50 7.38
CA ALA A 379 -17.20 -10.58 7.83
C ALA A 379 -17.94 -11.62 8.71
N LEU A 380 -18.88 -11.19 9.55
CA LEU A 380 -19.73 -12.13 10.31
C LEU A 380 -20.71 -12.90 9.41
N ILE A 381 -21.26 -12.25 8.39
CA ILE A 381 -22.13 -12.88 7.39
C ILE A 381 -21.35 -13.93 6.59
N GLU A 382 -20.12 -13.63 6.18
CA GLU A 382 -19.21 -14.58 5.52
C GLU A 382 -18.88 -15.79 6.40
N GLN A 383 -18.88 -15.62 7.72
CA GLN A 383 -18.79 -16.72 8.68
C GLN A 383 -20.10 -17.52 8.83
N GLY A 384 -21.15 -17.20 8.07
CA GLY A 384 -22.42 -17.92 8.03
C GLY A 384 -23.45 -17.44 9.06
N ILE A 385 -23.35 -16.19 9.53
CA ILE A 385 -24.40 -15.56 10.36
C ILE A 385 -25.46 -14.96 9.45
N ASP A 386 -26.73 -15.18 9.81
CA ASP A 386 -27.86 -14.58 9.09
C ASP A 386 -27.82 -13.05 9.21
N ALA A 387 -27.85 -12.35 8.08
CA ALA A 387 -27.80 -10.89 8.00
C ALA A 387 -28.96 -10.22 8.77
N SER A 388 -30.13 -10.87 8.89
CA SER A 388 -31.27 -10.37 9.66
C SER A 388 -31.01 -10.25 11.17
N ARG A 389 -29.99 -10.95 11.68
CA ARG A 389 -29.56 -10.90 13.08
C ARG A 389 -28.54 -9.81 13.37
N LEU A 390 -28.15 -9.05 12.35
CA LEU A 390 -27.08 -8.06 12.40
C LEU A 390 -27.57 -6.71 11.89
N THR A 391 -27.18 -5.65 12.60
CA THR A 391 -27.36 -4.27 12.13
C THR A 391 -26.05 -3.51 12.29
N ALA A 392 -25.69 -2.65 11.36
CA ALA A 392 -24.46 -1.85 11.40
C ALA A 392 -24.78 -0.36 11.35
N GLU A 393 -24.14 0.42 12.23
CA GLU A 393 -24.32 1.88 12.28
C GLU A 393 -23.00 2.59 12.59
N GLY A 394 -22.69 3.63 11.82
CA GLY A 394 -21.59 4.54 12.03
C GLY A 394 -21.97 5.68 12.95
N TYR A 395 -21.24 5.83 14.05
CA TYR A 395 -21.43 6.91 15.02
C TYR A 395 -20.49 8.10 14.80
N GLY A 396 -19.53 7.99 13.89
CA GLY A 396 -18.47 8.98 13.72
C GLY A 396 -17.76 9.21 15.05
N SER A 397 -17.56 10.47 15.41
CA SER A 397 -16.91 10.88 16.66
C SER A 397 -17.84 10.95 17.87
N GLU A 398 -19.12 10.57 17.72
CA GLU A 398 -20.07 10.56 18.83
C GLU A 398 -19.72 9.46 19.85
N PHE A 399 -20.14 9.65 21.10
CA PHE A 399 -19.90 8.68 22.20
C PHE A 399 -18.42 8.30 22.40
N PRO A 400 -17.53 9.29 22.66
CA PRO A 400 -16.13 9.02 22.97
C PRO A 400 -16.01 8.25 24.29
N VAL A 401 -15.08 7.30 24.33
CA VAL A 401 -14.75 6.51 25.53
C VAL A 401 -13.49 7.02 26.23
N ALA A 402 -12.73 7.90 25.56
CA ALA A 402 -11.53 8.53 26.09
C ALA A 402 -11.37 9.97 25.58
N ASP A 403 -10.44 10.71 26.19
CA ASP A 403 -10.20 12.11 25.82
C ASP A 403 -9.60 12.20 24.40
N ASN A 404 -10.30 12.89 23.51
CA ASN A 404 -9.83 13.13 22.14
C ASN A 404 -8.61 14.08 22.07
N LYS A 405 -8.27 14.75 23.17
CA LYS A 405 -7.09 15.63 23.23
C LYS A 405 -5.79 14.84 23.20
N THR A 406 -5.75 13.61 23.70
CA THR A 406 -4.53 12.79 23.74
C THR A 406 -4.46 11.80 22.57
N PRO A 407 -3.26 11.51 22.03
CA PRO A 407 -3.09 10.46 21.01
C PRO A 407 -3.67 9.11 21.44
N GLU A 408 -3.46 8.74 22.70
CA GLU A 408 -3.91 7.48 23.29
C GLU A 408 -5.44 7.44 23.39
N GLY A 409 -6.07 8.54 23.78
CA GLY A 409 -7.53 8.62 23.86
C GLY A 409 -8.18 8.63 22.48
N ARG A 410 -7.56 9.26 21.47
CA ARG A 410 -8.00 9.13 20.07
C ARG A 410 -7.90 7.71 19.56
N GLU A 411 -6.85 6.97 19.91
CA GLU A 411 -6.73 5.55 19.54
C GLU A 411 -7.86 4.72 20.14
N GLN A 412 -8.19 4.94 21.41
CA GLN A 412 -9.32 4.26 22.05
C GLN A 412 -10.68 4.62 21.45
N ASN A 413 -10.84 5.84 20.93
CA ASN A 413 -12.06 6.28 20.27
C ASN A 413 -12.24 5.69 18.87
N ARG A 414 -11.15 5.40 18.15
CA ARG A 414 -11.16 4.69 16.85
C ARG A 414 -11.42 3.19 17.03
N ARG A 415 -12.65 2.83 17.37
CA ARG A 415 -13.05 1.46 17.72
C ARG A 415 -14.28 0.98 16.95
N VAL A 416 -14.51 -0.32 17.00
CA VAL A 416 -15.80 -0.93 16.68
C VAL A 416 -16.31 -1.63 17.93
N ALA A 417 -17.61 -1.61 18.16
CA ALA A 417 -18.24 -2.25 19.29
C ALA A 417 -19.49 -3.03 18.86
N ILE A 418 -19.90 -3.97 19.69
CA ILE A 418 -21.16 -4.71 19.54
C ILE A 418 -22.05 -4.48 20.74
N ARG A 419 -23.35 -4.47 20.47
CA ARG A 419 -24.39 -4.44 21.48
C ARG A 419 -25.40 -5.54 21.18
N VAL A 420 -25.86 -6.20 22.22
CA VAL A 420 -26.94 -7.18 22.12
C VAL A 420 -28.27 -6.46 21.97
N THR A 421 -29.01 -6.74 20.90
CA THR A 421 -30.35 -6.19 20.64
C THR A 421 -31.47 -7.16 20.99
N LYS A 422 -31.12 -8.44 21.15
CA LYS A 422 -32.03 -9.52 21.55
C LYS A 422 -31.19 -10.66 22.12
N LYS A 423 -31.66 -11.29 23.20
CA LYS A 423 -31.08 -12.51 23.78
C LYS A 423 -32.16 -13.36 24.44
#